data_AF-A0A7V9NZ60-F1
#
_entry.id   AF-A0A7V9NZ60-F1
#
_cell.length_a   1.000
_cell.length_b   1.000
_cell.length_c   1.000
_cell.angle_alpha   90.00
_cell.angle_beta   90.00
_cell.angle_gamma   90.00
#
_symmetry.space_group_name_H-M   'P 1'
#
loop_
_entity.id
_entity.type
_entity.pdbx_description
1 polymer ?
#
loop_
_entity_poly.entity_id
_entity_poly.type
_entity_poly.pdbx_seq_one_letter_code
_entity_poly.pdbx_strand_id
1 'polypeptide(L)' 'MILFSKRSVIHPEDKTDLIYWTKKWRVNVRQINDAILETGSVKLKDIKNVLRRKGELGSFSLWLYKIFKVSK' A
#
# COMPACT_ATOMS: atom_id res chain seq x y z
N MET A 1 -21.62 11.49 6.43
CA MET A 1 -21.51 11.53 4.96
C MET A 1 -20.10 12.01 4.62
N ILE A 2 -19.16 11.11 4.36
CA ILE A 2 -17.77 11.51 4.11
C ILE A 2 -17.63 11.77 2.61
N LEU A 3 -17.51 13.05 2.22
CA LEU A 3 -17.23 13.45 0.85
C LEU A 3 -15.90 12.81 0.40
N PHE A 4 -15.99 11.80 -0.46
CA PHE A 4 -14.84 11.24 -1.16
C PHE A 4 -14.41 12.21 -2.27
N SER A 5 -13.78 13.32 -1.87
CA SER A 5 -13.00 14.13 -2.79
C SER A 5 -11.96 13.19 -3.43
N LYS A 6 -11.83 13.22 -4.76
CA LYS A 6 -10.88 12.40 -5.52
C LYS A 6 -9.45 12.76 -5.09
N ARG A 7 -9.00 12.23 -3.96
CA ARG A 7 -7.61 12.38 -3.48
C ARG A 7 -6.74 11.70 -4.54
N SER A 8 -5.82 12.46 -5.10
CA SER A 8 -4.81 12.01 -6.08
C SER A 8 -3.44 11.82 -5.44
N VAL A 9 -3.29 12.24 -4.18
CA VAL A 9 -2.05 12.31 -3.41
C VAL A 9 -2.27 11.67 -2.03
N ILE A 10 -1.24 11.01 -1.49
CA ILE A 10 -1.16 10.55 -0.11
C ILE A 10 -0.46 11.62 0.72
N HIS A 11 -1.01 11.93 1.89
CA HIS A 11 -0.36 12.79 2.88
C HIS A 11 0.29 11.92 3.96
N PRO A 12 1.59 11.58 3.87
CA PRO A 12 2.27 10.77 4.88
C PRO A 12 2.34 11.43 6.27
N GLU A 13 2.18 12.76 6.35
CA GLU A 13 2.06 13.53 7.57
C GLU A 13 0.70 13.34 8.27
N ASP A 14 -0.36 13.00 7.51
CA ASP A 14 -1.69 12.78 8.05
C ASP A 14 -1.89 11.31 8.44
N LYS A 15 -1.90 11.06 9.76
CA LYS A 15 -2.17 9.73 10.33
C LYS A 15 -3.50 9.14 9.85
N THR A 16 -4.52 9.98 9.62
CA THR A 16 -5.85 9.52 9.19
C THR A 16 -5.80 9.01 7.76
N ASP A 17 -5.12 9.73 6.87
CA ASP A 17 -4.96 9.35 5.46
C ASP A 17 -4.12 8.08 5.33
N LEU A 18 -3.03 7.97 6.10
CA LEU A 18 -2.22 6.75 6.17
C LEU A 18 -3.04 5.55 6.67
N ILE A 19 -3.80 5.68 7.76
CA ILE A 19 -4.66 4.61 8.27
C ILE A 19 -5.71 4.20 7.22
N TYR A 20 -6.26 5.16 6.49
CA TYR A 20 -7.22 4.87 5.42
C TYR A 20 -6.57 4.07 4.29
N TRP A 21 -5.42 4.51 3.77
CA TRP A 21 -4.76 3.85 2.63
C TRP A 21 -4.15 2.50 2.99
N THR A 22 -3.55 2.37 4.18
CA THR A 22 -3.07 1.07 4.68
C THR A 22 -4.20 0.04 4.76
N LYS A 23 -5.37 0.42 5.29
CA LYS A 23 -6.55 -0.44 5.31
C LYS A 23 -7.09 -0.74 3.90
N LYS A 24 -7.18 0.28 3.05
CA LYS A 24 -7.74 0.16 1.70
C LYS A 24 -6.90 -0.72 0.77
N TRP A 25 -5.57 -0.64 0.89
CA TRP A 25 -4.65 -1.41 0.05
C TRP A 25 -4.11 -2.66 0.73
N ARG A 26 -4.45 -2.87 2.01
CA ARG A 26 -3.98 -3.98 2.85
C ARG A 26 -2.45 -4.03 2.91
N VAL A 27 -1.84 -2.87 3.08
CA VAL A 27 -0.39 -2.66 3.20
C VAL A 27 -0.08 -1.95 4.51
N ASN A 28 1.17 -2.02 4.96
CA ASN A 28 1.64 -1.33 6.15
C ASN A 28 2.17 0.08 5.81
N VAL A 29 2.21 0.97 6.82
CA VAL A 29 2.74 2.34 6.66
C VAL A 29 4.17 2.32 6.11
N ARG A 30 5.00 1.35 6.53
CA ARG A 30 6.36 1.18 6.01
C ARG A 30 6.38 0.96 4.50
N GLN A 31 5.51 0.08 3.98
CA GLN A 31 5.45 -0.20 2.54
C GLN A 31 5.01 1.02 1.73
N ILE A 32 4.10 1.83 2.29
CA ILE A 32 3.71 3.11 1.69
C ILE A 32 4.91 4.07 1.67
N ASN A 33 5.63 4.21 2.78
CA ASN A 33 6.80 5.08 2.86
C ASN A 33 7.92 4.62 1.91
N ASP A 34 8.20 3.32 1.84
CA ASP A 34 9.19 2.76 0.93
C ASP A 34 8.81 3.03 -0.53
N ALA A 35 7.52 2.92 -0.88
CA ALA A 35 7.03 3.25 -2.20
C ALA A 35 7.10 4.77 -2.51
N ILE A 36 6.89 5.64 -1.51
CA ILE A 36 7.09 7.10 -1.67
C ILE A 36 8.56 7.40 -1.92
N LEU A 37 9.47 6.81 -1.13
CA LEU A 37 10.91 7.00 -1.29
C LEU A 37 11.42 6.49 -2.64
N GLU A 38 10.91 5.35 -3.10
CA GLU A 38 11.29 4.77 -4.40
C GLU A 38 10.76 5.56 -5.60
N THR A 39 9.54 6.09 -5.50
CA THR A 39 8.97 6.93 -6.58
C THR A 39 9.45 8.38 -6.55
N GLY A 40 9.89 8.87 -5.38
CA GLY A 40 10.08 10.29 -5.13
C GLY A 40 8.77 11.10 -5.24
N SER A 41 7.61 10.43 -5.17
CA SER A 41 6.30 11.07 -5.37
C SER A 41 5.28 10.60 -4.34
N VAL A 42 4.40 11.52 -3.96
CA VAL A 42 3.26 11.26 -3.09
C VAL A 42 1.98 10.92 -3.87
N LYS A 43 2.05 10.81 -5.21
CA LYS A 43 0.90 10.48 -6.04
C LYS A 43 0.44 9.03 -5.83
N LEU A 44 -0.85 8.87 -5.58
CA LEU A 44 -1.46 7.56 -5.33
C LEU A 44 -1.23 6.56 -6.46
N LYS A 45 -1.27 7.01 -7.72
CA LYS A 45 -1.08 6.14 -8.89
C LYS A 45 0.32 5.53 -8.91
N ASP A 46 1.33 6.32 -8.59
CA ASP A 46 2.73 5.92 -8.65
C ASP A 46 3.06 4.97 -7.50
N ILE A 47 2.63 5.34 -6.28
CA ILE A 47 2.73 4.49 -5.08
C ILE A 47 2.01 3.15 -5.31
N LYS A 48 0.77 3.19 -5.80
CA LYS A 48 0.00 1.98 -6.12
C LYS A 48 0.71 1.12 -7.17
N ASN A 49 1.37 1.72 -8.16
CA ASN A 49 2.08 0.97 -9.18
C ASN A 49 3.34 0.27 -8.61
N VAL A 50 4.07 0.92 -7.70
CA VAL A 50 5.21 0.30 -7.00
C VAL A 50 4.74 -0.84 -6.11
N LEU A 51 3.70 -0.61 -5.28
CA LEU A 51 3.11 -1.65 -4.44
C LEU A 51 2.61 -2.83 -5.28
N ARG A 52 2.08 -2.58 -6.49
CA ARG A 52 1.69 -3.64 -7.43
C ARG A 52 2.88 -4.42 -7.95
N ARG A 53 3.95 -3.73 -8.36
CA ARG A 53 5.18 -4.36 -8.87
C ARG A 53 5.86 -5.22 -7.80
N LYS A 54 5.81 -4.79 -6.54
CA LYS A 54 6.32 -5.55 -5.39
C LYS A 54 5.42 -6.71 -4.98
N GLY A 55 4.23 -6.85 -5.56
CA GLY A 55 3.25 -7.86 -5.16
C GLY A 55 2.61 -7.61 -3.78
N GLU A 56 2.73 -6.38 -3.27
CA GLU A 56 2.27 -5.98 -1.93
C GLU A 56 0.82 -5.53 -1.93
N LEU A 57 0.25 -5.17 -3.08
CA LEU A 57 -1.17 -4.92 -3.21
C LEU A 57 -1.96 -6.22 -3.07
N GLY A 58 -2.58 -6.38 -1.90
CA GLY A 58 -3.73 -7.25 -1.69
C GLY A 58 -3.68 -8.60 -2.40
N SER A 59 -2.65 -9.41 -2.12
CA SER A 59 -2.65 -10.83 -2.48
C SER A 59 -2.35 -11.65 -1.23
N PHE A 60 -3.39 -11.86 -0.43
CA PHE A 60 -3.40 -12.83 0.67
C PHE A 60 -3.02 -14.26 0.21
N SER A 61 -3.03 -14.53 -1.09
CA SER A 61 -2.72 -15.85 -1.67
C SER A 61 -1.23 -16.19 -1.70
N LEU A 62 -0.31 -15.21 -1.69
CA LEU A 62 1.13 -15.50 -1.73
C LEU A 62 1.76 -15.69 -0.33
N TRP A 63 1.15 -15.13 0.71
CA TRP A 63 1.66 -15.29 2.08
C TRP A 63 1.47 -16.73 2.59
N LEU A 64 0.35 -17.38 2.27
CA LEU A 64 0.12 -18.79 2.63
C LEU A 64 1.00 -19.76 1.83
N TYR A 65 1.31 -19.49 0.56
CA TYR A 65 2.15 -20.39 -0.24
C TYR A 65 3.60 -20.47 0.29
N LYS A 66 4.13 -19.37 0.83
CA LYS A 66 5.50 -19.37 1.39
C LYS A 66 5.60 -20.09 2.74
N ILE A 67 4.52 -20.13 3.52
CA ILE A 67 4.48 -20.86 4.80
C ILE A 67 4.27 -22.37 4.57
N PHE A 68 3.40 -22.77 3.64
CA PHE A 68 3.08 -24.18 3.42
C PHE A 68 4.12 -24.97 2.59
N LYS A 69 5.00 -24.31 1.84
CA LYS A 69 6.01 -25.00 1.01
C LYS A 69 7.28 -25.39 1.77
N VAL A 70 7.41 -25.02 3.05
CA VAL A 70 8.55 -25.41 3.91
C VAL A 70 8.30 -26.73 4.65
N SER A 71 7.11 -27.34 4.53
CA SER A 71 6.75 -28.61 5.21
C SER A 71 6.58 -29.82 4.28
N LYS A 72 7.24 -29.87 3.12
CA LYS A 72 7.29 -31.10 2.31
C LYS A 72 8.69 -31.47 1.88
#